data_AF-A0AAT9HPZ4-F1
#
_entry.id   AF-A0AAT9HPZ4-F1
#
_cell.length_a   1.000
_cell.length_b   1.000
_cell.length_c   1.000
_cell.angle_alpha   90.00
_cell.angle_beta   90.00
_cell.angle_gamma   90.00
#
_symmetry.space_group_name_H-M   'P 1'
#
loop_
_entity.id
_entity.type
_entity.pdbx_description
1 polymer ?
#
loop_
_entity_poly.entity_id
_entity_poly.type
_entity_poly.pdbx_seq_one_letter_code
_entity_poly.pdbx_strand_id
1 'polypeptide(L)'
;MPRTSTGLHALTPQQLTASGSPHDRVYIEAAPGSGKTTVSALRFGLHRFSAPTDAGAVVALSFTRSATEELRTRVARQWGSASLHWPHRVVTLDTLLCDLLFHLLGEGVLHWPGEHTELDVLDSWRSTLPTKPGRIRPVLQVDCGHVVIRTVNEPQNASHPSALDFKGAVSAGTCTHDNVREVLQGL
;
A
#
# COMPACT_ATOMS: atom_id res chain seq x y z
N MET A 1 19.47 13.95 -34.76
CA MET A 1 18.37 13.03 -35.11
C MET A 1 18.04 12.18 -33.90
N PRO A 2 16.83 12.25 -33.33
CA PRO A 2 16.48 11.39 -32.20
C PRO A 2 16.31 9.95 -32.70
N ARG A 3 16.92 9.02 -31.97
CA ARG A 3 16.82 7.58 -32.22
C ARG A 3 15.37 7.14 -32.03
N THR A 4 14.81 6.50 -33.06
CA THR A 4 13.53 5.80 -33.04
C THR A 4 13.52 4.80 -31.89
N SER A 5 12.67 5.02 -30.89
CA SER A 5 12.47 4.07 -29.80
C SER A 5 11.70 2.86 -30.31
N THR A 6 12.40 1.78 -30.59
CA THR A 6 11.85 0.43 -30.74
C THR A 6 11.25 0.01 -29.38
N GLY A 7 9.97 0.31 -29.12
CA GLY A 7 9.37 0.00 -27.82
C GLY A 7 7.88 0.25 -27.61
N LEU A 8 7.20 1.04 -28.45
CA LEU A 8 5.73 1.03 -28.49
C LEU A 8 5.30 -0.11 -29.41
N HIS A 9 5.11 -1.31 -28.87
CA HIS A 9 4.19 -2.25 -29.49
C HIS A 9 2.89 -1.50 -29.79
N ALA A 10 2.37 -1.59 -31.02
CA ALA A 10 1.17 -0.88 -31.43
C ALA A 10 0.06 -1.14 -30.41
N LEU A 11 -0.23 -0.14 -29.58
CA LEU A 11 -1.27 -0.21 -28.57
C LEU A 11 -2.60 -0.39 -29.28
N THR A 12 -3.49 -1.20 -28.72
CA THR A 12 -4.84 -1.27 -29.27
C THR A 12 -5.55 0.07 -29.05
N PRO A 13 -6.57 0.41 -29.86
CA PRO A 13 -7.36 1.63 -29.64
C PRO A 13 -7.91 1.72 -28.21
N GLN A 14 -8.32 0.59 -27.62
CA GLN A 14 -8.80 0.54 -26.24
C GLN A 14 -7.70 0.86 -25.23
N GLN A 15 -6.48 0.36 -25.44
CA GLN A 15 -5.33 0.66 -24.58
C GLN A 15 -4.90 2.13 -24.69
N LEU A 16 -4.94 2.71 -25.90
CA LEU A 16 -4.71 4.14 -26.13
C LEU A 16 -5.74 4.99 -25.38
N THR A 17 -7.03 4.69 -25.56
CA THR A 17 -8.11 5.39 -24.84
C THR A 17 -7.97 5.23 -23.32
N ALA A 18 -7.68 4.03 -22.83
CA ALA A 18 -7.56 3.77 -21.39
C ALA A 18 -6.34 4.48 -20.77
N SER A 19 -5.20 4.48 -21.46
CA SER A 19 -3.98 5.13 -20.97
C SER A 19 -4.10 6.65 -20.99
N GLY A 20 -4.61 7.22 -22.08
CA GLY A 20 -4.75 8.65 -22.31
C GLY A 20 -6.05 9.30 -21.87
N SER A 21 -6.96 8.56 -21.20
CA SER A 21 -8.25 9.11 -20.78
C SER A 21 -8.07 10.33 -19.89
N PRO A 22 -8.72 11.48 -20.21
CA PRO A 22 -8.59 12.72 -19.45
C PRO A 22 -9.47 12.74 -18.19
N HIS A 23 -10.27 11.71 -17.94
CA HIS A 23 -11.15 11.66 -16.77
C HIS A 23 -10.38 11.37 -15.49
N ASP A 24 -10.77 12.04 -14.41
CA ASP A 24 -10.21 11.85 -13.07
C ASP A 24 -10.43 10.42 -12.54
N ARG A 25 -11.58 9.81 -12.88
CA ARG A 25 -11.97 8.46 -12.46
C ARG A 25 -12.24 7.60 -13.67
N VAL A 26 -11.46 6.54 -13.82
CA VAL A 26 -11.58 5.60 -14.94
C VAL A 26 -11.56 4.19 -14.38
N TYR A 27 -12.59 3.41 -14.72
CA TYR A 27 -12.62 1.97 -14.49
C TYR A 27 -12.24 1.25 -15.79
N ILE A 28 -11.29 0.32 -15.69
CA ILE A 28 -10.82 -0.47 -16.83
C ILE A 28 -11.05 -1.93 -16.50
N GLU A 29 -12.00 -2.55 -17.19
CA GLU A 29 -12.16 -4.00 -17.16
C GLU A 29 -11.11 -4.64 -18.08
N ALA A 30 -10.31 -5.55 -17.54
CA ALA A 30 -9.17 -6.11 -18.23
C ALA A 30 -9.11 -7.63 -18.05
N ALA A 31 -9.27 -8.37 -19.14
CA ALA A 31 -9.05 -9.82 -19.15
C ALA A 31 -7.57 -10.16 -18.89
N PRO A 32 -7.23 -11.36 -18.37
CA PRO A 32 -5.86 -11.84 -18.31
C PRO A 32 -5.15 -11.71 -19.67
N GLY A 33 -3.92 -11.21 -19.69
CA GLY A 33 -3.15 -11.02 -20.93
C GLY A 33 -3.51 -9.78 -21.77
N SER A 34 -4.56 -9.02 -21.44
CA SER A 34 -5.00 -7.83 -22.20
C SER A 34 -4.06 -6.61 -22.15
N GLY A 35 -2.95 -6.69 -21.42
CA GLY A 35 -1.98 -5.60 -21.31
C GLY A 35 -2.27 -4.56 -20.23
N LYS A 36 -3.05 -4.90 -19.19
CA LYS A 36 -3.37 -4.01 -18.06
C LYS A 36 -2.15 -3.26 -17.49
N THR A 37 -1.03 -3.96 -17.30
CA THR A 37 0.18 -3.38 -16.72
C THR A 37 0.84 -2.38 -17.68
N THR A 38 0.74 -2.61 -19.00
CA THR A 38 1.19 -1.65 -20.02
C THR A 38 0.36 -0.37 -19.97
N VAL A 39 -0.97 -0.49 -19.86
CA VAL A 39 -1.87 0.66 -19.72
C VAL A 39 -1.55 1.44 -18.43
N SER A 40 -1.37 0.76 -17.30
CA SER A 40 -0.99 1.40 -16.03
C SER A 40 0.35 2.14 -16.13
N ALA A 41 1.37 1.53 -16.77
CA ALA A 41 2.68 2.16 -16.93
C ALA A 41 2.62 3.42 -17.81
N LEU A 42 1.85 3.38 -18.90
CA LEU A 42 1.64 4.55 -19.76
C LEU A 42 0.88 5.65 -19.03
N ARG A 43 -0.21 5.30 -18.35
CA ARG A 43 -1.04 6.25 -17.60
C ARG A 43 -0.27 6.90 -16.47
N PHE A 44 0.60 6.15 -15.78
CA PHE A 44 1.49 6.70 -14.75
C PHE A 44 2.37 7.82 -15.31
N GLY A 45 3.08 7.57 -16.43
CA GLY A 45 3.94 8.56 -17.05
C GLY A 45 3.17 9.75 -17.60
N LEU A 46 1.99 9.52 -18.20
CA LEU A 46 1.13 10.62 -18.66
C LEU A 46 0.70 11.53 -17.51
N HIS A 47 0.23 10.99 -16.39
CA HIS A 47 -0.09 11.81 -15.21
C HIS A 47 1.14 12.54 -14.67
N ARG A 48 2.29 11.86 -14.63
CA ARG A 48 3.54 12.45 -14.14
C ARG A 48 4.02 13.65 -14.96
N PHE A 49 3.85 13.60 -16.28
CA PHE A 49 4.47 14.58 -17.19
C PHE A 49 3.49 15.53 -17.88
N SER A 50 2.17 15.28 -17.83
CA SER A 50 1.18 16.14 -18.49
C SER A 50 0.89 17.44 -17.73
N ALA A 51 1.14 17.49 -16.43
CA ALA A 51 0.94 18.67 -15.60
C ALA A 51 2.25 19.04 -14.85
N PRO A 52 3.25 19.60 -15.54
CA PRO A 52 4.57 19.88 -14.93
C PRO A 52 4.53 20.90 -13.79
N THR A 53 3.45 21.68 -13.66
CA THR A 53 3.22 22.63 -12.56
C THR A 53 2.40 22.05 -11.41
N ASP A 54 1.86 20.83 -11.56
CA ASP A 54 1.19 20.12 -10.48
C ASP A 54 2.24 19.45 -9.58
N ALA A 55 2.26 19.85 -8.32
CA ALA A 55 3.17 19.29 -7.31
C ALA A 55 2.66 17.95 -6.73
N GLY A 56 1.47 17.50 -7.15
CA GLY A 56 0.86 16.26 -6.71
C GLY A 56 1.71 15.03 -7.02
N ALA A 57 1.78 14.11 -6.05
CA ALA A 57 2.40 12.82 -6.24
C ALA A 57 1.56 11.93 -7.18
N VAL A 58 2.23 11.20 -8.07
CA VAL A 58 1.60 10.12 -8.84
C VAL A 58 1.95 8.81 -8.15
N VAL A 59 0.94 8.15 -7.59
CA VAL A 59 1.10 6.91 -6.85
C VAL A 59 0.35 5.80 -7.58
N ALA A 60 1.07 4.75 -7.95
CA ALA A 60 0.48 3.52 -8.46
C ALA A 60 0.50 2.44 -7.38
N LEU A 61 -0.64 1.80 -7.16
CA LEU A 61 -0.82 0.79 -6.13
C LEU A 61 -1.06 -0.59 -6.75
N SER A 62 -0.55 -1.62 -6.08
CA SER A 62 -0.87 -3.01 -6.36
C SER A 62 -0.95 -3.83 -5.08
N PHE A 63 -1.51 -5.04 -5.15
CA PHE A 63 -1.63 -5.92 -3.98
C PHE A 63 -0.35 -6.66 -3.64
N THR A 64 0.46 -7.03 -4.64
CA THR A 64 1.64 -7.87 -4.43
C THR A 64 2.93 -7.13 -4.73
N ARG A 65 3.99 -7.43 -3.97
CA ARG A 65 5.35 -6.91 -4.22
C ARG A 65 5.84 -7.27 -5.63
N SER A 66 5.51 -8.46 -6.14
CA SER A 66 5.88 -8.85 -7.51
C SER A 66 5.21 -7.98 -8.58
N ALA A 67 3.95 -7.59 -8.38
CA ALA A 67 3.24 -6.75 -9.33
C ALA A 67 3.69 -5.29 -9.26
N THR A 68 4.10 -4.80 -8.09
CA THR A 68 4.70 -3.47 -7.96
C THR A 68 6.05 -3.41 -8.66
N GLU A 69 6.92 -4.41 -8.50
CA GLU A 69 8.22 -4.46 -9.19
C GLU A 69 8.08 -4.56 -10.70
N GLU A 70 7.14 -5.39 -11.19
CA GLU A 70 6.84 -5.49 -12.62
C GLU A 70 6.36 -4.14 -13.18
N LEU A 71 5.47 -3.44 -12.48
CA LEU A 71 4.97 -2.13 -12.90
C LEU A 71 6.08 -1.06 -12.84
N ARG A 72 6.88 -1.04 -11.77
CA ARG A 72 8.04 -0.14 -11.61
C ARG A 72 9.03 -0.32 -12.75
N THR A 73 9.36 -1.55 -13.10
CA THR A 73 10.24 -1.88 -14.23
C THR A 73 9.67 -1.38 -15.55
N ARG A 74 8.37 -1.58 -15.81
CA ARG A 74 7.72 -1.09 -17.03
C ARG A 74 7.69 0.43 -17.11
N VAL A 75 7.38 1.10 -16.01
CA VAL A 75 7.41 2.57 -15.93
C VAL A 75 8.81 3.09 -16.22
N ALA A 76 9.84 2.56 -15.55
CA ALA A 76 11.22 2.97 -15.76
C ALA A 76 11.70 2.72 -17.20
N ARG A 77 11.32 1.59 -17.80
CA ARG A 77 11.65 1.26 -19.20
C ARG A 77 10.96 2.19 -20.20
N GLN A 78 9.70 2.54 -19.95
CA GLN A 78 8.88 3.35 -20.87
C GLN A 78 9.16 4.84 -20.75
N TRP A 79 9.42 5.34 -19.54
CA TRP A 79 9.47 6.77 -19.23
C TRP A 79 10.78 7.23 -18.57
N GLY A 80 11.73 6.31 -18.34
CA GLY A 80 12.96 6.58 -17.61
C GLY A 80 12.79 6.52 -16.09
N SER A 81 13.88 6.28 -15.37
CA SER A 81 13.89 6.18 -13.90
C SER A 81 13.44 7.46 -13.19
N ALA A 82 13.63 8.62 -13.83
CA ALA A 82 13.22 9.92 -13.29
C ALA A 82 11.69 10.05 -13.09
N SER A 83 10.90 9.23 -13.79
CA SER A 83 9.44 9.14 -13.58
C SER A 83 9.07 8.65 -12.17
N LEU A 84 9.99 7.94 -11.50
CA LEU A 84 9.83 7.36 -10.16
C LEU A 84 10.62 8.11 -9.08
N HIS A 85 11.16 9.28 -9.39
CA HIS A 85 11.74 10.14 -8.36
C HIS A 85 10.65 10.64 -7.43
N TRP A 86 11.03 10.91 -6.18
CA TRP A 86 10.14 11.50 -5.20
C TRP A 86 9.45 12.76 -5.79
N PRO A 87 8.14 12.95 -5.56
CA PRO A 87 7.24 12.17 -4.68
C PRO A 87 6.53 10.99 -5.36
N HIS A 88 6.88 10.63 -6.59
CA HIS A 88 6.17 9.62 -7.38
C HIS A 88 6.64 8.21 -7.05
N ARG A 89 5.71 7.26 -6.91
CA ARG A 89 6.05 5.90 -6.46
C ARG A 89 5.08 4.83 -6.95
N VAL A 90 5.60 3.61 -7.04
CA VAL A 90 4.84 2.38 -7.27
C VAL A 90 5.01 1.51 -6.03
N VAL A 91 3.94 1.31 -5.25
CA VAL A 91 4.01 0.66 -3.93
C VAL A 91 2.84 -0.29 -3.72
N THR A 92 2.92 -1.14 -2.70
CA THR A 92 1.77 -1.95 -2.31
C THR A 92 0.77 -1.10 -1.54
N LEU A 93 -0.49 -1.56 -1.45
CA LEU A 93 -1.46 -0.95 -0.55
C LEU A 93 -0.94 -0.95 0.89
N ASP A 94 -0.35 -2.05 1.35
CA ASP A 94 0.23 -2.17 2.69
C ASP A 94 1.32 -1.13 2.96
N THR A 95 2.25 -0.91 2.02
CA THR A 95 3.28 0.14 2.15
C THR A 95 2.65 1.53 2.28
N LEU A 96 1.62 1.84 1.47
CA LEU A 96 0.94 3.13 1.58
C LEU A 96 0.25 3.31 2.94
N LEU A 97 -0.37 2.25 3.47
CA LEU A 97 -1.02 2.29 4.77
C LEU A 97 -0.01 2.46 5.91
N CYS A 98 1.14 1.77 5.85
CA CYS A 98 2.22 1.98 6.81
C CYS A 98 2.75 3.41 6.77
N ASP A 99 2.99 3.96 5.57
CA ASP A 99 3.45 5.35 5.41
C ASP A 99 2.44 6.34 6.03
N LEU A 100 1.14 6.11 5.83
CA LEU A 100 0.08 6.93 6.43
C LEU A 100 0.09 6.82 7.95
N LEU A 101 0.18 5.61 8.50
CA LEU A 101 0.24 5.40 9.94
C LEU A 101 1.45 6.12 10.56
N PHE A 102 2.64 5.94 9.99
CA PHE A 102 3.86 6.60 10.49
C PHE A 102 3.79 8.11 10.39
N HIS A 103 3.19 8.65 9.34
CA HIS A 103 2.95 10.09 9.25
C HIS A 103 2.01 10.57 10.36
N LEU A 104 0.88 9.89 10.60
CA LEU A 104 -0.07 10.26 11.66
C LEU A 104 0.53 10.14 13.07
N LEU A 105 1.39 9.16 13.30
CA LEU A 105 2.15 9.04 14.54
C LEU A 105 3.17 10.17 14.69
N GLY A 106 3.92 10.47 13.63
CA GLY A 106 4.92 11.55 13.62
C GLY A 106 4.32 12.94 13.82
N GLU A 107 3.12 13.19 13.30
CA GLU A 107 2.37 14.44 13.51
C GLU A 107 1.62 14.49 14.86
N GLY A 108 1.66 13.41 15.66
CA GLY A 108 0.95 13.33 16.95
C GLY A 108 -0.58 13.31 16.82
N VAL A 109 -1.10 12.95 15.64
CA VAL A 109 -2.54 12.72 15.42
C VAL A 109 -2.96 11.37 16.00
N LEU A 110 -2.06 10.39 15.91
CA LEU A 110 -2.19 9.09 16.55
C LEU A 110 -1.10 8.90 17.61
N HIS A 111 -1.43 8.19 18.68
CA HIS A 111 -0.50 7.82 19.74
C HIS A 111 -0.46 6.30 19.89
N TRP A 112 0.70 5.72 19.65
CA TRP A 112 0.93 4.29 19.82
C TRP A 112 1.25 3.93 21.29
N PRO A 113 0.84 2.76 21.82
CA PRO A 113 1.22 2.31 23.15
C PRO A 113 2.73 2.31 23.36
N GLY A 114 3.23 3.06 24.34
CA GLY A 114 4.66 3.21 24.57
C GLY A 114 5.30 4.38 23.82
N GLU A 115 4.48 5.29 23.26
CA GLU A 115 4.91 6.52 22.58
C GLU A 115 5.80 6.29 21.35
N HIS A 116 5.63 5.14 20.68
CA HIS A 116 6.38 4.82 19.47
C HIS A 116 5.85 5.61 18.28
N THR A 117 6.77 6.21 17.51
CA THR A 117 6.48 6.84 16.21
C THR A 117 6.97 6.01 15.03
N GLU A 118 7.84 5.05 15.29
CA GLU A 118 8.33 4.04 14.36
C GLU A 118 7.94 2.66 14.86
N LEU A 119 7.49 1.77 13.98
CA LEU A 119 7.05 0.43 14.35
C LEU A 119 7.74 -0.64 13.51
N ASP A 120 8.00 -1.78 14.12
CA ASP A 120 8.37 -3.00 13.41
C ASP A 120 7.10 -3.70 12.90
N VAL A 121 6.87 -3.63 11.59
CA VAL A 121 5.66 -4.15 10.93
C VAL A 121 5.93 -5.53 10.33
N LEU A 122 5.33 -6.53 10.94
CA LEU A 122 5.44 -7.93 10.57
C LEU A 122 4.38 -8.34 9.53
N ASP A 123 4.69 -9.37 8.75
CA ASP A 123 3.70 -10.01 7.88
C ASP A 123 2.63 -10.78 8.70
N SER A 124 3.04 -11.42 9.81
CA SER A 124 2.14 -12.15 10.70
C SER A 124 2.73 -12.41 12.08
N TRP A 125 1.89 -12.36 13.11
CA TRP A 125 2.26 -12.74 14.48
C TRP A 125 2.75 -14.18 14.62
N ARG A 126 2.35 -15.08 13.72
CA ARG A 126 2.78 -16.49 13.76
C ARG A 126 4.29 -16.69 13.63
N SER A 127 4.99 -15.69 13.10
CA SER A 127 6.45 -15.73 12.93
C SER A 127 7.22 -15.37 14.21
N THR A 128 6.59 -14.65 15.15
CA THR A 128 7.27 -14.05 16.30
C THR A 128 6.68 -14.44 17.64
N LEU A 129 5.36 -14.72 17.70
CA LEU A 129 4.65 -15.04 18.93
C LEU A 129 4.02 -16.45 18.88
N PRO A 130 3.99 -17.17 20.02
CA PRO A 130 3.26 -18.41 20.11
C PRO A 130 1.75 -18.16 19.96
N THR A 131 1.10 -18.87 19.06
CA THR A 131 -0.35 -18.75 18.84
C THR A 131 -1.11 -19.93 19.40
N LYS A 132 -2.30 -19.67 19.96
CA LYS A 132 -3.22 -20.71 20.46
C LYS A 132 -4.56 -20.61 19.73
N PRO A 133 -5.22 -21.74 19.43
CA PRO A 133 -6.58 -21.74 18.90
C PRO A 133 -7.55 -21.11 19.91
N GLY A 134 -8.41 -20.22 19.43
CA GLY A 134 -9.46 -19.61 20.24
C GLY A 134 -10.40 -18.76 19.39
N ARG A 135 -11.45 -18.23 20.04
CA ARG A 135 -12.34 -17.23 19.42
C ARG A 135 -12.06 -15.82 19.89
N ILE A 136 -11.42 -15.66 21.04
CA ILE A 136 -11.08 -14.35 21.57
C ILE A 136 -9.75 -13.93 20.96
N ARG A 137 -9.79 -12.90 20.11
CA ARG A 137 -8.62 -12.36 19.43
C ARG A 137 -8.31 -10.95 19.94
N PRO A 138 -7.06 -10.64 20.33
CA PRO A 138 -6.67 -9.26 20.56
C PRO A 138 -6.59 -8.47 19.24
N VAL A 139 -7.11 -7.25 19.26
CA VAL A 139 -7.17 -6.31 18.12
C VAL A 139 -6.65 -4.94 18.54
N LEU A 140 -6.26 -4.13 17.56
CA LEU A 140 -6.05 -2.71 17.77
C LEU A 140 -7.31 -1.92 17.38
N GLN A 141 -7.60 -0.87 18.14
CA GLN A 141 -8.63 0.12 17.84
C GLN A 141 -8.11 1.51 18.20
N VAL A 142 -8.73 2.55 17.64
CA VAL A 142 -8.42 3.93 18.00
C VAL A 142 -9.48 4.45 18.95
N ASP A 143 -9.05 5.07 20.04
CA ASP A 143 -9.89 5.75 21.03
C ASP A 143 -9.30 7.13 21.32
N CYS A 144 -9.99 8.19 20.89
CA CYS A 144 -9.54 9.58 21.03
C CYS A 144 -8.09 9.83 20.54
N GLY A 145 -7.71 9.23 19.41
CA GLY A 145 -6.35 9.32 18.86
C GLY A 145 -5.34 8.35 19.47
N HIS A 146 -5.70 7.60 20.53
CA HIS A 146 -4.83 6.59 21.11
C HIS A 146 -5.13 5.21 20.52
N VAL A 147 -4.08 4.51 20.08
CA VAL A 147 -4.19 3.11 19.70
C VAL A 147 -4.31 2.26 20.98
N VAL A 148 -5.43 1.58 21.14
CA VAL A 148 -5.75 0.76 22.30
C VAL A 148 -5.95 -0.70 21.91
N ILE A 149 -5.59 -1.60 22.83
CA ILE A 149 -5.77 -3.04 22.66
C ILE A 149 -7.14 -3.43 23.18
N ARG A 150 -7.95 -4.05 22.33
CA ARG A 150 -9.22 -4.68 22.73
C ARG A 150 -9.23 -6.15 22.37
N THR A 151 -10.28 -6.84 22.76
CA THR A 151 -10.54 -8.21 22.33
C THR A 151 -11.86 -8.28 21.57
N VAL A 152 -11.89 -9.08 20.51
CA VAL A 152 -13.09 -9.39 19.75
C VAL A 152 -13.35 -10.88 19.79
N ASN A 153 -14.62 -11.26 19.71
CA ASN A 153 -15.04 -12.65 19.59
C ASN A 153 -15.25 -13.00 18.12
N GLU A 154 -14.42 -13.88 17.59
CA GLU A 154 -14.49 -14.33 16.21
C GLU A 154 -15.58 -15.39 16.01
N PRO A 155 -16.26 -15.37 14.84
CA PRO A 155 -17.30 -16.34 14.53
C PRO A 155 -16.76 -17.77 14.38
N GLN A 156 -15.48 -17.92 14.05
CA GLN A 156 -14.81 -19.20 13.85
C GLN A 156 -13.54 -19.27 14.71
N ASN A 157 -13.12 -20.48 15.07
CA ASN A 157 -11.84 -20.65 15.78
C ASN A 157 -10.69 -20.35 14.82
N ALA A 158 -9.77 -19.49 15.27
CA ALA A 158 -8.52 -19.24 14.59
C ALA A 158 -7.37 -19.16 15.61
N SER A 159 -6.14 -19.19 15.11
CA SER A 159 -4.93 -19.20 15.95
C SER A 159 -4.38 -17.79 16.11
N HIS A 160 -4.34 -17.32 17.36
CA HIS A 160 -3.96 -15.95 17.72
C HIS A 160 -2.94 -15.94 18.86
N PRO A 161 -2.09 -14.90 18.95
CA PRO A 161 -1.23 -14.72 20.13
C PRO A 161 -2.07 -14.53 21.40
N SER A 162 -1.49 -14.84 22.56
CA SER A 162 -2.14 -14.55 23.83
C SER A 162 -2.28 -13.03 24.02
N ALA A 163 -3.30 -12.58 24.76
CA ALA A 163 -3.51 -11.15 25.01
C ALA A 163 -2.32 -10.50 25.75
N LEU A 164 -1.61 -11.28 26.58
CA LEU A 164 -0.42 -10.82 27.29
C LEU A 164 0.76 -10.60 26.33
N ASP A 165 1.07 -11.61 25.50
CA ASP A 165 2.18 -11.54 24.53
C ASP A 165 1.93 -10.46 23.49
N PHE A 166 0.69 -10.38 22.99
CA PHE A 166 0.25 -9.34 22.05
C PHE A 166 0.42 -7.95 22.66
N LYS A 167 -0.02 -7.74 23.90
CA LYS A 167 0.16 -6.47 24.61
C LYS A 167 1.63 -6.11 24.79
N GLY A 168 2.45 -7.09 25.16
CA GLY A 168 3.91 -6.90 25.28
C GLY A 168 4.52 -6.42 23.98
N ALA A 169 4.24 -7.13 22.87
CA ALA A 169 4.78 -6.79 21.55
C ALA A 169 4.29 -5.43 21.03
N VAL A 170 2.99 -5.13 21.16
CA VAL A 170 2.43 -3.83 20.75
C VAL A 170 3.04 -2.69 21.56
N SER A 171 3.18 -2.84 22.87
CA SER A 171 3.80 -1.81 23.72
C SER A 171 5.30 -1.63 23.44
N ALA A 172 5.94 -2.61 22.80
CA ALA A 172 7.33 -2.55 22.35
C ALA A 172 7.48 -1.99 20.92
N GLY A 173 6.39 -1.54 20.29
CA GLY A 173 6.43 -0.96 18.95
C GLY A 173 6.37 -1.99 17.82
N THR A 174 5.88 -3.21 18.06
CA THR A 174 5.69 -4.22 17.02
C THR A 174 4.21 -4.36 16.64
N CYS A 175 3.91 -4.50 15.35
CA CYS A 175 2.57 -4.80 14.88
C CYS A 175 2.57 -5.63 13.60
N THR A 176 1.40 -6.05 13.09
CA THR A 176 1.27 -6.61 11.74
C THR A 176 0.62 -5.63 10.78
N HIS A 177 0.71 -5.91 9.47
CA HIS A 177 -0.05 -5.18 8.45
C HIS A 177 -1.58 -5.22 8.68
N ASP A 178 -2.10 -6.33 9.20
CA ASP A 178 -3.51 -6.42 9.62
C ASP A 178 -3.82 -5.44 10.75
N ASN A 179 -2.91 -5.28 11.72
CA ASN A 179 -3.09 -4.30 12.79
C ASN A 179 -3.00 -2.86 12.28
N VAL A 180 -2.16 -2.57 11.29
CA VAL A 180 -2.15 -1.25 10.62
C VAL A 180 -3.51 -0.96 10.00
N ARG A 181 -4.11 -1.94 9.31
CA ARG A 181 -5.46 -1.82 8.73
C ARG A 181 -6.52 -1.60 9.80
N GLU A 182 -6.46 -2.35 10.90
CA GLU A 182 -7.39 -2.19 12.04
C GLU A 182 -7.34 -0.77 12.63
N VAL A 183 -6.13 -0.22 12.83
CA VAL A 183 -5.94 1.15 13.34
C VAL A 183 -6.53 2.18 12.37
N LEU A 184 -6.18 2.09 11.09
CA LEU A 184 -6.62 3.07 10.10
C LEU A 184 -8.11 2.98 9.74
N GLN A 185 -8.75 1.82 9.94
CA GLN A 185 -10.20 1.66 9.81
C GLN A 185 -10.98 2.24 11.01
N GLY A 186 -10.30 2.40 12.15
CA GLY A 186 -10.88 2.97 13.37
C GLY A 186 -10.77 4.49 13.50
N LEU A 187 -10.07 5.14 12.55
CA LEU A 187 -10.09 6.59 12.37
C LEU A 187 -11.46 7.05 11.85
#